data_AF-A0A3S0Z9I3-F1
#
_entry.id   AF-A0A3S0Z9I3-F1
#
_cell.length_a   1.000
_cell.length_b   1.000
_cell.length_c   1.000
_cell.angle_alpha   90.00
_cell.angle_beta   90.00
_cell.angle_gamma   90.00
#
_symmetry.space_group_name_H-M   'P 1'
#
loop_
_entity.id
_entity.type
_entity.pdbx_description
1 polymer ?
#
loop_
_entity_poly.entity_id
_entity_poly.type
_entity_poly.pdbx_seq_one_letter_code
_entity_poly.pdbx_strand_id
1 'polypeptide(L)'
;NSRAIHDRDVVERNFPDQSAHNYHPFSQNRLTPKVEVIFRSRKPMAIFNQEVLEEMKDLCDAIRSIVMSAGDQVYTYRDLCAKANGDCYVDGGFLLTDLFRNLLSLNKVTYPKWTPIDKPVDMRRLVGNVTVTNGILQSANSITLGFPLRRDTPQMERLSLKWESHFLRFMETVNCTK
;
A
#
# COMPACT_ATOMS: atom_id res chain seq x y z
N ASN A 1 17.26 26.44 15.53
CA ASN A 1 16.35 27.56 15.17
C ASN A 1 16.45 27.88 13.69
N SER A 2 15.85 27.04 12.85
CA SER A 2 15.73 27.28 11.40
C SER A 2 14.27 27.60 11.09
N ARG A 3 14.02 28.48 10.11
CA ARG A 3 12.67 28.79 9.62
C ARG A 3 11.90 27.52 9.22
N ALA A 4 12.58 26.54 8.63
CA ALA A 4 11.97 25.27 8.24
C ALA A 4 11.42 24.45 9.43
N ILE A 5 12.00 24.58 10.63
CA ILE A 5 11.49 23.92 11.84
C ILE A 5 10.20 24.60 12.28
N HIS A 6 10.20 25.93 12.38
CA HIS A 6 9.03 26.69 12.79
C HIS A 6 7.85 26.55 11.81
N ASP A 7 8.11 26.58 10.51
CA ASP A 7 7.06 26.40 9.49
C ASP A 7 6.45 24.99 9.58
N ARG A 8 7.29 23.96 9.80
CA ARG A 8 6.81 22.59 10.03
C ARG A 8 5.96 22.49 11.30
N ASP A 9 6.38 23.10 12.39
CA ASP A 9 5.61 23.12 13.65
C ASP A 9 4.25 23.80 13.47
N VAL A 10 4.14 24.82 12.61
CA VAL A 10 2.86 25.45 12.26
C VAL A 10 1.99 24.47 11.46
N VAL A 11 2.53 23.82 10.43
CA VAL A 11 1.78 22.83 9.64
C VAL A 11 1.28 21.68 10.51
N GLU A 12 2.14 21.11 11.35
CA GLU A 12 1.78 19.96 12.20
C GLU A 12 0.71 20.30 13.24
N ARG A 13 0.72 21.52 13.79
CA ARG A 13 -0.32 21.98 14.71
C ARG A 13 -1.67 22.20 14.03
N ASN A 14 -1.68 22.68 12.79
CA ASN A 14 -2.92 22.98 12.07
C ASN A 14 -3.50 21.77 11.31
N PHE A 15 -2.65 20.81 10.95
CA PHE A 15 -3.01 19.60 10.22
C PHE A 15 -2.52 18.38 11.00
N PRO A 16 -3.14 18.03 12.14
CA PRO A 16 -2.72 16.90 12.95
C PRO A 16 -2.82 15.59 12.17
N ASP A 17 -1.98 14.62 12.52
CA ASP A 17 -2.00 13.30 11.89
C ASP A 17 -3.35 12.60 12.13
N GLN A 18 -3.95 12.09 11.05
CA GLN A 18 -5.24 11.39 11.07
C GLN A 18 -5.11 9.92 10.64
N SER A 19 -3.91 9.36 10.67
CA SER A 19 -3.64 8.01 10.15
C SER A 19 -4.48 6.92 10.84
N ALA A 20 -4.91 7.12 12.08
CA ALA A 20 -5.75 6.16 12.81
C ALA A 20 -7.21 6.08 12.31
N HIS A 21 -7.72 7.12 11.64
CA HIS A 21 -9.16 7.28 11.42
C HIS A 21 -9.54 7.74 10.01
N ASN A 22 -8.72 8.61 9.41
CA ASN A 22 -8.99 9.21 8.11
C ASN A 22 -7.69 9.41 7.32
N TYR A 23 -7.01 8.30 7.05
CA TYR A 23 -5.80 8.28 6.25
C TYR A 23 -6.10 8.62 4.79
N HIS A 24 -5.35 9.58 4.25
CA HIS A 24 -5.30 9.87 2.82
C HIS A 24 -3.85 10.09 2.40
N PRO A 25 -3.31 9.32 1.44
CA PRO A 25 -1.87 9.29 1.14
C PRO A 25 -1.30 10.64 0.69
N PHE A 26 -2.13 11.52 0.14
CA PHE A 26 -1.74 12.85 -0.35
C PHE A 26 -2.04 13.99 0.64
N SER A 27 -2.51 13.68 1.85
CA SER A 27 -2.88 14.68 2.86
C SER A 27 -1.97 14.64 4.09
N GLN A 28 -0.78 14.06 3.96
CA GLN A 28 0.14 13.81 5.06
C GLN A 28 1.10 15.00 5.24
N ASN A 29 1.24 15.48 6.47
CA ASN A 29 2.18 16.56 6.83
C ASN A 29 3.63 16.05 7.02
N ARG A 30 3.78 14.73 7.23
CA ARG A 30 5.03 13.99 7.39
C ARG A 30 4.99 12.76 6.50
N LEU A 31 6.16 12.21 6.23
CA LEU A 31 6.23 10.89 5.61
C LEU A 31 5.57 9.85 6.53
N THR A 32 4.59 9.14 5.98
CA THR A 32 3.92 8.03 6.67
C THR A 32 4.86 6.83 6.67
N PRO A 33 5.13 6.20 7.83
CA PRO A 33 5.78 4.90 7.87
C PRO A 33 4.96 3.91 7.04
N LYS A 34 5.63 3.21 6.13
CA LYS A 34 4.98 2.23 5.26
C LYS A 34 5.98 1.16 4.87
N VAL A 35 5.48 -0.05 4.68
CA VAL A 35 6.22 -1.10 3.98
C VAL A 35 5.67 -1.25 2.56
N GLU A 36 6.55 -1.47 1.60
CA GLU A 36 6.17 -1.66 0.20
C GLU A 36 6.65 -3.01 -0.30
N VAL A 37 5.78 -3.71 -1.04
CA VAL A 37 6.09 -4.96 -1.69
C VAL A 37 5.97 -4.76 -3.18
N ILE A 38 7.05 -5.06 -3.90
CA ILE A 38 7.09 -5.02 -5.36
C ILE A 38 7.02 -6.46 -5.87
N PHE A 39 5.91 -6.79 -6.52
CA PHE A 39 5.73 -8.05 -7.21
C PHE A 39 6.20 -7.91 -8.63
N ARG A 40 7.02 -8.86 -9.09
CA ARG A 40 7.49 -8.92 -10.48
C ARG A 40 7.18 -10.28 -11.05
N SER A 41 6.50 -10.29 -12.20
CA SER A 41 6.19 -11.52 -12.90
C SER A 41 7.45 -12.09 -13.52
N ARG A 42 7.64 -13.41 -13.36
CA ARG A 42 8.70 -14.18 -14.04
C ARG A 42 8.39 -14.38 -15.53
N LYS A 43 7.11 -14.46 -15.87
CA LYS A 43 6.63 -14.47 -17.26
C LYS A 43 6.39 -13.02 -17.69
N PRO A 44 6.96 -12.55 -18.82
CA PRO A 44 6.74 -11.19 -19.29
C PRO A 44 5.25 -10.86 -19.37
N MET A 45 4.86 -9.69 -18.88
CA MET A 45 3.52 -9.11 -19.06
C MET A 45 2.35 -9.92 -18.45
N ALA A 46 2.63 -10.81 -17.50
CA ALA A 46 1.66 -11.74 -16.93
C ALA A 46 1.22 -11.39 -15.50
N ILE A 47 1.52 -10.18 -15.00
CA ILE A 47 1.31 -9.82 -13.59
C ILE A 47 -0.18 -9.80 -13.17
N PHE A 48 -1.08 -9.67 -14.15
CA PHE A 48 -2.53 -9.66 -13.92
C PHE A 48 -3.19 -11.03 -14.15
N ASN A 49 -2.40 -12.10 -14.36
CA ASN A 49 -2.94 -13.45 -14.44
C ASN A 49 -3.57 -13.87 -13.12
N GLN A 50 -4.66 -14.62 -13.18
CA GLN A 50 -5.43 -15.02 -12.00
C GLN A 50 -4.56 -15.72 -10.94
N GLU A 51 -3.78 -16.72 -11.34
CA GLU A 51 -2.87 -17.46 -10.45
C GLU A 51 -1.89 -16.53 -9.74
N VAL A 52 -1.33 -15.56 -10.47
CA VAL A 52 -0.38 -14.58 -9.91
C VAL A 52 -1.08 -13.64 -8.94
N LEU A 53 -2.30 -13.19 -9.24
CA LEU A 53 -3.08 -12.33 -8.35
C LEU A 53 -3.52 -13.06 -7.08
N GLU A 54 -3.81 -14.36 -7.16
CA GLU A 54 -4.12 -15.20 -6.00
C GLU A 54 -2.89 -15.36 -5.10
N GLU A 55 -1.72 -15.65 -5.64
CA GLU A 55 -0.47 -15.68 -4.87
C GLU A 55 -0.16 -14.33 -4.19
N MET A 56 -0.44 -13.22 -4.88
CA MET A 56 -0.29 -11.88 -4.29
C MET A 56 -1.25 -11.67 -3.11
N LYS A 57 -2.51 -12.12 -3.23
CA LYS A 57 -3.51 -12.04 -2.15
C LYS A 57 -3.06 -12.85 -0.94
N ASP A 58 -2.59 -14.08 -1.16
CA ASP A 58 -2.08 -14.95 -0.10
C ASP A 58 -0.90 -14.29 0.63
N LEU A 59 0.03 -13.68 -0.08
CA LEU A 59 1.13 -12.94 0.54
C LEU A 59 0.63 -11.71 1.31
N CYS A 60 -0.34 -10.97 0.78
CA CYS A 60 -0.93 -9.83 1.47
C CYS A 60 -1.61 -10.25 2.78
N ASP A 61 -2.33 -11.37 2.78
CA ASP A 61 -3.01 -11.88 3.97
C ASP A 61 -2.02 -12.44 4.99
N ALA A 62 -0.93 -13.06 4.54
CA ALA A 62 0.19 -13.45 5.40
C ALA A 62 0.86 -12.22 6.06
N ILE A 63 1.11 -11.14 5.29
CA ILE A 63 1.65 -9.88 5.82
C ILE A 63 0.70 -9.29 6.88
N ARG A 64 -0.60 -9.24 6.60
CA ARG A 64 -1.60 -8.71 7.55
C ARG A 64 -1.67 -9.51 8.84
N SER A 65 -1.33 -10.80 8.78
CA SER A 65 -1.33 -11.74 9.89
C SER A 65 -0.03 -11.74 10.71
N ILE A 66 0.96 -10.93 10.35
CA ILE A 66 2.21 -10.80 11.12
C ILE A 66 1.90 -10.33 12.54
N VAL A 67 2.37 -11.12 13.50
CA VAL A 67 2.19 -10.88 14.93
C VAL A 67 3.44 -10.24 15.54
N MET A 68 3.24 -9.20 16.34
CA MET A 68 4.27 -8.54 17.12
C MET A 68 3.84 -8.40 18.58
N SER A 69 4.67 -8.85 19.52
CA SER A 69 4.44 -8.64 20.96
C SER A 69 5.14 -7.37 21.47
N ALA A 70 4.49 -6.62 22.34
CA ALA A 70 5.07 -5.50 23.08
C ALA A 70 4.54 -5.48 24.52
N GLY A 71 5.37 -5.93 25.46
CA GLY A 71 4.92 -6.25 26.82
C GLY A 71 3.96 -7.46 26.78
N ASP A 72 2.85 -7.36 27.51
CA ASP A 72 1.80 -8.39 27.56
C ASP A 72 0.78 -8.27 26.43
N GLN A 73 0.96 -7.32 25.51
CA GLN A 73 0.04 -7.08 24.40
C GLN A 73 0.60 -7.63 23.08
N VAL A 74 -0.33 -8.10 22.25
CA VAL A 74 -0.07 -8.62 20.92
C VAL A 74 -0.73 -7.71 19.90
N TYR A 75 0.02 -7.37 18.86
CA TYR A 75 -0.39 -6.47 17.78
C TYR A 75 -0.26 -7.17 16.43
N THR A 76 -1.20 -6.89 15.55
CA THR A 76 -1.20 -7.28 14.14
C THR A 76 -1.15 -6.04 13.25
N TYR A 77 -1.10 -6.23 11.93
CA TYR A 77 -1.24 -5.09 11.01
C TYR A 77 -2.55 -4.32 11.24
N ARG A 78 -3.64 -5.00 11.60
CA ARG A 78 -4.96 -4.35 11.82
C ARG A 78 -4.95 -3.30 12.93
N ASP A 79 -4.09 -3.50 13.92
CA ASP A 79 -3.96 -2.61 15.08
C ASP A 79 -3.09 -1.38 14.75
N LEU A 80 -2.16 -1.56 13.81
CA LEU A 80 -1.07 -0.62 13.50
C LEU A 80 -1.18 0.04 12.12
N CYS A 81 -2.12 -0.39 11.27
CA CYS A 81 -2.29 0.17 9.94
C CYS A 81 -2.85 1.60 9.99
N ALA A 82 -2.56 2.37 8.94
CA ALA A 82 -3.31 3.58 8.66
C ALA A 82 -4.70 3.20 8.13
N LYS A 83 -5.76 3.88 8.61
CA LYS A 83 -7.15 3.53 8.32
C LYS A 83 -7.85 4.54 7.45
N ALA A 84 -8.55 4.06 6.43
CA ALA A 84 -9.46 4.84 5.60
C ALA A 84 -10.84 4.18 5.62
N ASN A 85 -11.90 4.95 5.85
CA ASN A 85 -13.28 4.46 5.97
C ASN A 85 -13.44 3.34 7.02
N GLY A 86 -12.69 3.42 8.13
CA GLY A 86 -12.78 2.47 9.24
C GLY A 86 -11.95 1.18 9.09
N ASP A 87 -11.30 0.95 7.94
CA ASP A 87 -10.49 -0.24 7.68
C ASP A 87 -9.06 0.11 7.24
N CYS A 88 -8.14 -0.84 7.30
CA CYS A 88 -6.76 -0.67 6.88
C CYS A 88 -6.66 -0.29 5.40
N TYR A 89 -6.04 0.86 5.15
CA TYR A 89 -5.71 1.26 3.80
C TYR A 89 -4.55 0.41 3.27
N VAL A 90 -4.64 0.00 1.99
CA VAL A 90 -3.55 -0.65 1.25
C VAL A 90 -3.41 0.08 -0.07
N ASP A 91 -2.26 0.75 -0.28
CA ASP A 91 -1.96 1.43 -1.54
C ASP A 91 -1.82 0.38 -2.64
N GLY A 92 -2.50 0.60 -3.76
CA GLY A 92 -2.60 -0.39 -4.85
C GLY A 92 -3.49 -1.61 -4.56
N GLY A 93 -4.08 -1.76 -3.36
CA GLY A 93 -4.88 -2.94 -3.00
C GLY A 93 -6.08 -3.21 -3.93
N PHE A 94 -6.62 -2.15 -4.57
CA PHE A 94 -7.68 -2.28 -5.56
C PHE A 94 -7.28 -3.10 -6.80
N LEU A 95 -5.98 -3.18 -7.12
CA LEU A 95 -5.46 -3.96 -8.25
C LEU A 95 -5.71 -5.46 -8.10
N LEU A 96 -5.91 -5.93 -6.86
CA LEU A 96 -6.19 -7.33 -6.54
C LEU A 96 -7.70 -7.65 -6.57
N THR A 97 -8.56 -6.66 -6.81
CA THR A 97 -10.02 -6.88 -6.79
C THR A 97 -10.55 -7.46 -8.09
N ASP A 98 -11.62 -8.25 -8.01
CA ASP A 98 -12.31 -8.76 -9.20
C ASP A 98 -12.87 -7.63 -10.07
N LEU A 99 -13.25 -6.50 -9.45
CA LEU A 99 -13.68 -5.30 -10.17
C LEU A 99 -12.58 -4.78 -11.10
N PHE A 100 -11.36 -4.60 -10.58
CA PHE A 100 -10.24 -4.15 -11.40
C PHE A 100 -9.96 -5.12 -12.55
N ARG A 101 -9.91 -6.43 -12.25
CA ARG A 101 -9.70 -7.49 -13.24
C ARG A 101 -10.76 -7.46 -14.35
N ASN A 102 -12.03 -7.35 -13.99
CA ASN A 102 -13.13 -7.27 -14.95
C ASN A 102 -13.00 -6.03 -15.84
N LEU A 103 -12.71 -4.87 -15.24
CA LEU A 103 -12.51 -3.63 -16.00
C LEU A 103 -11.29 -3.69 -16.92
N LEU A 104 -10.21 -4.37 -16.50
CA LEU A 104 -9.04 -4.62 -17.33
C LEU A 104 -9.42 -5.48 -18.55
N SER A 105 -10.14 -6.59 -18.35
CA SER A 105 -10.59 -7.46 -19.45
C SER A 105 -11.56 -6.78 -20.44
N LEU A 106 -12.30 -5.77 -19.96
CA LEU A 106 -13.23 -4.98 -20.77
C LEU A 106 -12.55 -3.77 -21.44
N ASN A 107 -11.22 -3.66 -21.36
CA ASN A 107 -10.46 -2.51 -21.88
C ASN A 107 -10.93 -1.16 -21.30
N LYS A 108 -11.28 -1.13 -20.01
CA LYS A 108 -11.76 0.06 -19.29
C LYS A 108 -10.74 0.67 -18.32
N VAL A 109 -9.53 0.10 -18.25
CA VAL A 109 -8.44 0.62 -17.42
C VAL A 109 -7.50 1.45 -18.29
N THR A 110 -7.48 2.77 -18.06
CA THR A 110 -6.63 3.71 -18.81
C THR A 110 -5.27 3.89 -18.13
N TYR A 111 -4.27 4.27 -18.91
CA TYR A 111 -2.92 4.57 -18.43
C TYR A 111 -2.42 5.87 -19.09
N PRO A 112 -1.67 6.75 -18.39
CA PRO A 112 -1.11 6.60 -17.03
C PRO A 112 -2.07 6.94 -15.88
N LYS A 113 -3.21 7.57 -16.19
CA LYS A 113 -4.22 7.92 -15.19
C LYS A 113 -5.47 7.09 -15.42
N TRP A 114 -6.02 6.55 -14.35
CA TRP A 114 -7.28 5.82 -14.36
C TRP A 114 -8.22 6.42 -13.33
N THR A 115 -9.47 6.67 -13.69
CA THR A 115 -10.48 7.26 -12.79
C THR A 115 -11.56 6.22 -12.53
N PRO A 116 -11.36 5.29 -11.58
CA PRO A 116 -12.44 4.43 -11.12
C PRO A 116 -13.49 5.26 -10.39
N ILE A 117 -14.72 5.19 -10.88
CA ILE A 117 -15.91 5.87 -10.35
C ILE A 117 -15.72 7.40 -10.39
N ASP A 118 -14.91 8.00 -9.51
CA ASP A 118 -14.63 9.45 -9.47
C ASP A 118 -13.28 9.84 -8.83
N LYS A 119 -12.40 8.88 -8.52
CA LYS A 119 -11.09 9.18 -7.88
C LYS A 119 -9.94 8.90 -8.85
N PRO A 120 -9.26 9.92 -9.41
CA PRO A 120 -8.16 9.69 -10.32
C PRO A 120 -6.98 9.04 -9.58
N VAL A 121 -6.48 7.96 -10.15
CA VAL A 121 -5.32 7.21 -9.69
C VAL A 121 -4.21 7.37 -10.73
N ASP A 122 -3.01 7.73 -10.27
CA ASP A 122 -1.81 7.68 -11.10
C ASP A 122 -1.24 6.26 -11.09
N MET A 123 -1.52 5.51 -12.15
CA MET A 123 -1.12 4.11 -12.29
C MET A 123 0.40 3.96 -12.37
N ARG A 124 1.15 5.02 -12.71
CA ARG A 124 2.64 4.98 -12.77
C ARG A 124 3.29 4.65 -11.44
N ARG A 125 2.60 4.93 -10.33
CA ARG A 125 3.08 4.59 -8.97
C ARG A 125 2.91 3.10 -8.65
N LEU A 126 1.98 2.43 -9.32
CA LEU A 126 1.46 1.13 -8.91
C LEU A 126 1.85 0.01 -9.86
N VAL A 127 2.05 0.31 -11.15
CA VAL A 127 2.38 -0.69 -12.16
C VAL A 127 3.63 -0.29 -12.93
N GLY A 128 4.49 -1.27 -13.22
CA GLY A 128 5.75 -1.07 -13.93
C GLY A 128 5.88 -1.94 -15.17
N ASN A 129 6.64 -1.42 -16.15
CA ASN A 129 6.87 -2.03 -17.46
C ASN A 129 5.55 -2.48 -18.13
N VAL A 130 4.78 -1.50 -18.57
CA VAL A 130 3.42 -1.67 -19.07
C VAL A 130 3.35 -1.75 -20.59
N THR A 131 2.35 -2.46 -21.12
CA THR A 131 1.93 -2.36 -22.51
C THR A 131 0.61 -1.63 -22.56
N VAL A 132 0.55 -0.62 -23.43
CA VAL A 132 -0.60 0.27 -23.57
C VAL A 132 -0.97 0.34 -25.05
N THR A 133 -2.26 0.17 -25.35
CA THR A 133 -2.80 0.31 -26.71
C THR A 133 -3.91 1.36 -26.66
N ASN A 134 -3.79 2.42 -27.44
CA ASN A 134 -4.77 3.51 -27.49
C ASN A 134 -5.10 4.12 -26.10
N GLY A 135 -4.10 4.23 -25.22
CA GLY A 135 -4.26 4.75 -23.86
C GLY A 135 -4.85 3.75 -22.85
N ILE A 136 -5.11 2.51 -23.25
CA ILE A 136 -5.67 1.45 -22.41
C ILE A 136 -4.55 0.51 -21.96
N LEU A 137 -4.48 0.26 -20.66
CA LEU A 137 -3.57 -0.71 -20.05
C LEU A 137 -3.95 -2.11 -20.52
N GLN A 138 -3.02 -2.81 -21.18
CA GLN A 138 -3.20 -4.20 -21.60
C GLN A 138 -2.56 -5.15 -20.61
N SER A 139 -1.35 -4.82 -20.17
CA SER A 139 -0.56 -5.67 -19.28
C SER A 139 0.55 -4.88 -18.59
N ALA A 140 1.12 -5.48 -17.55
CA ALA A 140 2.25 -4.95 -16.80
C ALA A 140 3.18 -6.08 -16.36
N ASN A 141 4.42 -5.75 -16.00
CA ASN A 141 5.37 -6.74 -15.49
C ASN A 141 5.52 -6.69 -13.96
N SER A 142 5.16 -5.58 -13.33
CA SER A 142 5.23 -5.45 -11.88
C SER A 142 4.06 -4.68 -11.30
N ILE A 143 3.72 -5.00 -10.06
CA ILE A 143 2.77 -4.29 -9.20
C ILE A 143 3.47 -3.91 -7.92
N THR A 144 3.25 -2.69 -7.44
CA THR A 144 3.69 -2.23 -6.11
C THR A 144 2.47 -2.09 -5.20
N LEU A 145 2.53 -2.72 -4.03
CA LEU A 145 1.53 -2.57 -2.97
C LEU A 145 2.18 -1.92 -1.75
N GLY A 146 1.45 -1.00 -1.11
CA GLY A 146 1.91 -0.28 0.08
C GLY A 146 1.03 -0.54 1.28
N PHE A 147 1.64 -0.79 2.43
CA PHE A 147 0.98 -1.03 3.71
C PHE A 147 1.35 0.08 4.69
N PRO A 148 0.66 1.24 4.64
CA PRO A 148 0.94 2.35 5.53
C PRO A 148 0.55 2.04 6.97
N LEU A 149 1.35 2.54 7.89
CA LEU A 149 1.21 2.35 9.32
C LEU A 149 0.84 3.68 9.99
N ARG A 150 0.10 3.60 11.09
CA ARG A 150 -0.35 4.77 11.84
C ARG A 150 0.78 5.35 12.69
N ARG A 151 0.71 6.67 12.88
CA ARG A 151 1.69 7.48 13.62
C ARG A 151 1.04 8.62 14.40
N ASP A 152 -0.27 8.53 14.62
CA ASP A 152 -1.11 9.54 15.26
C ASP A 152 -0.69 9.86 16.71
N THR A 153 -0.01 8.92 17.38
CA THR A 153 0.61 9.16 18.68
C THR A 153 2.06 8.66 18.71
N PRO A 154 2.93 9.22 19.58
CA PRO A 154 4.31 8.75 19.70
C PRO A 154 4.44 7.28 20.07
N GLN A 155 3.49 6.74 20.85
CA GLN A 155 3.45 5.32 21.19
C GLN A 155 3.14 4.46 19.96
N MET A 156 2.11 4.83 19.19
CA MET A 156 1.73 4.08 18.00
C MET A 156 2.81 4.16 16.92
N GLU A 157 3.48 5.32 16.73
CA GLU A 157 4.62 5.43 15.83
C GLU A 157 5.75 4.44 16.20
N ARG A 158 6.09 4.32 17.49
CA ARG A 158 7.10 3.36 17.96
C ARG A 158 6.67 1.91 17.71
N LEU A 159 5.41 1.57 17.96
CA LEU A 159 4.86 0.23 17.72
C LEU A 159 4.84 -0.11 16.22
N SER A 160 4.45 0.84 15.37
CA SER A 160 4.48 0.72 13.92
C SER A 160 5.88 0.43 13.40
N LEU A 161 6.88 1.19 13.83
CA LEU A 161 8.29 0.95 13.44
C LEU A 161 8.83 -0.39 13.95
N LYS A 162 8.38 -0.84 15.13
CA LYS A 162 8.73 -2.17 15.64
C LYS A 162 8.09 -3.27 14.79
N TRP A 163 6.83 -3.10 14.37
CA TRP A 163 6.15 -4.06 13.49
C TRP A 163 6.80 -4.12 12.10
N GLU A 164 7.27 -2.98 11.57
CA GLU A 164 8.06 -2.95 10.33
C GLU A 164 9.30 -3.87 10.42
N SER A 165 9.97 -3.92 11.58
CA SER A 165 11.09 -4.85 11.79
C SER A 165 10.64 -6.33 11.76
N HIS A 166 9.43 -6.65 12.22
CA HIS A 166 8.84 -7.99 12.11
C HIS A 166 8.48 -8.32 10.65
N PHE A 167 7.97 -7.33 9.90
CA PHE A 167 7.74 -7.45 8.47
C PHE A 167 9.01 -7.78 7.70
N LEU A 168 10.13 -7.08 7.96
CA LEU A 168 11.39 -7.36 7.28
C LEU A 168 11.86 -8.81 7.52
N ARG A 169 11.80 -9.29 8.77
CA ARG A 169 12.11 -10.69 9.10
C ARG A 169 11.18 -11.69 8.43
N PHE A 170 9.89 -11.37 8.35
CA PHE A 170 8.94 -12.20 7.61
C PHE A 170 9.34 -12.29 6.14
N MET A 171 9.66 -11.16 5.50
CA MET A 171 10.06 -11.10 4.09
C MET A 171 11.34 -11.88 3.79
N GLU A 172 12.26 -12.01 4.75
CA GLU A 172 13.45 -12.88 4.62
C GLU A 172 13.09 -14.37 4.46
N THR A 173 11.92 -14.79 4.96
CA THR A 173 11.44 -16.17 4.90
C THR A 173 10.52 -16.45 3.70
N VAL A 174 10.04 -15.39 3.04
CA VAL A 174 9.11 -15.52 1.91
C VAL A 174 9.85 -16.11 0.71
N ASN A 175 9.39 -17.26 0.25
CA ASN A 175 9.93 -17.93 -0.92
C ASN A 175 8.84 -18.05 -2.00
N CYS A 176 8.82 -17.11 -2.94
CA CYS A 176 7.92 -17.16 -4.10
C CYS A 176 8.53 -18.10 -5.17
N THR A 177 8.44 -19.41 -4.98
CA THR A 177 9.10 -20.41 -5.86
C THR A 177 8.19 -21.21 -6.79
N LYS A 178 6.89 -20.94 -6.84
CA LYS A 178 6.00 -21.57 -7.83
C LYS A 178 5.98 -20.80 -9.14
#